data_AF-A0A7W4CX53-F1
#
_entry.id   AF-A0A7W4CX53-F1
#
_cell.length_a   1.000
_cell.length_b   1.000
_cell.length_c   1.000
_cell.angle_alpha   90.00
_cell.angle_beta   90.00
_cell.angle_gamma   90.00
#
_symmetry.space_group_name_H-M   'P 1'
#
loop_
_entity.id
_entity.type
_entity.pdbx_description
1 polymer ?
#
loop_
_entity_poly.entity_id
_entity_poly.type
_entity_poly.pdbx_seq_one_letter_code
_entity_poly.pdbx_strand_id
1 'polypeptide(L)'
;MRLAIADPPYLGRAALWYGGKGATKWPGHQPRTKGRGPNSVEYHPDAARWDDPIAHIALMSHMEREYDGWALAASSKTLAPIIGAADLHGARLAVWQVTNAIPDGARVRSTWEAVFVRVPDGRRAAIAGMTVPDVLRAPHPMAGFVGTKPPAWTRWVLDMLGFDPHLDELEDLFPGSGSVSHAAGVLF
;
A
#
# COMPACT_ATOMS: atom_id res chain seq x y z
N MET A 1 -0.49 -21.03 2.37
CA MET A 1 0.17 -20.16 1.35
C MET A 1 0.95 -19.09 2.06
N ARG A 2 2.00 -18.54 1.44
CA ARG A 2 2.69 -17.36 1.95
C ARG A 2 2.16 -16.13 1.23
N LEU A 3 1.60 -15.18 1.95
CA LEU A 3 0.99 -13.96 1.42
C LEU A 3 1.70 -12.72 1.95
N ALA A 4 1.74 -11.66 1.15
CA ALA A 4 2.33 -10.38 1.55
C ALA A 4 1.38 -9.20 1.39
N ILE A 5 1.48 -8.24 2.30
CA ILE A 5 0.91 -6.89 2.13
C ILE A 5 2.07 -5.89 2.21
N ALA A 6 2.08 -4.94 1.28
CA ALA A 6 3.07 -3.88 1.24
C ALA A 6 2.41 -2.50 1.11
N ASP A 7 2.74 -1.60 2.03
CA ASP A 7 2.40 -0.17 1.98
C ASP A 7 3.69 0.67 2.04
N PRO A 8 4.52 0.63 0.97
CA PRO A 8 5.78 1.35 0.97
C PRO A 8 5.53 2.87 0.98
N PRO A 9 6.51 3.66 1.47
CA PRO A 9 6.48 5.11 1.30
C PRO A 9 6.14 5.53 -0.13
N TYR A 10 5.16 6.40 -0.30
CA TYR A 10 4.64 6.72 -1.62
C TYR A 10 5.61 7.50 -2.49
N LEU A 11 5.76 7.05 -3.73
CA LEU A 11 6.54 7.70 -4.78
C LEU A 11 6.24 9.21 -4.89
N GLY A 12 7.29 10.01 -4.84
CA GLY A 12 7.23 11.46 -4.92
C GLY A 12 6.79 12.15 -3.64
N ARG A 13 6.61 11.39 -2.57
CA ARG A 13 6.31 11.89 -1.21
C ARG A 13 7.14 11.18 -0.15
N ALA A 14 7.95 10.18 -0.52
CA ALA A 14 8.56 9.29 0.44
C ALA A 14 9.54 10.04 1.33
N ALA A 15 10.49 10.78 0.75
CA ALA A 15 11.41 11.60 1.53
C ALA A 15 10.72 12.74 2.29
N LEU A 16 9.57 13.22 1.82
CA LEU A 16 8.83 14.29 2.48
C LEU A 16 8.04 13.79 3.71
N TRP A 17 7.41 12.63 3.60
CA TRP A 17 6.49 12.10 4.61
C TRP A 17 7.17 11.15 5.58
N TYR A 18 8.23 10.47 5.13
CA TYR A 18 8.88 9.40 5.89
C TYR A 18 10.39 9.62 6.07
N GLY A 19 11.00 10.65 5.46
CA GLY A 19 12.47 10.81 5.42
C GLY A 19 13.03 12.13 5.97
N GLY A 20 14.30 12.10 6.39
CA GLY A 20 15.05 13.26 6.88
C GLY A 20 15.90 13.89 5.78
N LYS A 21 15.60 15.14 5.42
CA LYS A 21 16.26 15.97 4.39
C LYS A 21 16.08 15.47 2.94
N GLY A 22 14.88 15.64 2.38
CA GLY A 22 14.66 15.55 0.93
C GLY A 22 13.74 16.66 0.44
N ALA A 23 14.11 17.29 -0.68
CA ALA A 23 13.20 18.11 -1.46
C ALA A 23 12.47 17.20 -2.46
N THR A 24 11.15 17.34 -2.58
CA THR A 24 10.36 16.67 -3.62
C THR A 24 10.94 16.97 -5.01
N LYS A 25 11.34 15.93 -5.76
CA LYS A 25 11.89 16.05 -7.12
C LYS A 25 10.83 16.08 -8.24
N TRP A 26 9.55 16.02 -7.88
CA TRP A 26 8.45 15.87 -8.84
C TRP A 26 8.00 17.21 -9.45
N PRO A 27 7.79 17.29 -10.78
CA PRO A 27 7.33 18.49 -11.45
C PRO A 27 6.01 19.01 -10.86
N GLY A 28 5.93 20.32 -10.59
CA GLY A 28 4.72 20.97 -10.08
C GLY A 28 4.56 20.96 -8.55
N HIS A 29 5.49 20.40 -7.79
CA HIS A 29 5.52 20.53 -6.32
C HIS A 29 6.49 21.63 -5.87
N GLN A 30 6.03 22.57 -5.04
CA GLN A 30 6.94 23.45 -4.31
C GLN A 30 7.81 22.60 -3.37
N PRO A 31 9.13 22.79 -3.35
CA PRO A 31 10.00 22.05 -2.44
C PRO A 31 9.65 22.43 -0.99
N ARG A 32 9.02 21.51 -0.25
CA ARG A 32 8.95 21.60 1.20
C ARG A 32 10.31 21.17 1.77
N THR A 33 10.83 21.97 2.67
CA THR A 33 12.27 21.96 3.04
C THR A 33 12.66 20.94 4.09
N LYS A 34 11.71 20.29 4.80
CA LYS A 34 12.04 19.31 5.84
C LYS A 34 10.97 18.21 5.92
N GLY A 35 11.37 16.96 5.67
CA GLY A 35 10.60 15.76 6.00
C GLY A 35 10.78 15.34 7.47
N ARG A 36 10.26 14.17 7.84
CA ARG A 36 10.28 13.63 9.21
C ARG A 36 11.71 13.25 9.65
N GLY A 37 12.09 13.62 10.87
CA GLY A 37 13.38 13.25 11.46
C GLY A 37 13.37 11.86 12.11
N PRO A 38 14.54 11.29 12.48
CA PRO A 38 14.66 9.95 13.06
C PRO A 38 13.82 9.67 14.32
N ASN A 39 13.43 10.71 15.05
CA ASN A 39 12.59 10.59 16.25
C ASN A 39 11.09 10.56 15.93
N SER A 40 10.71 10.63 14.66
CA SER A 40 9.32 10.53 14.22
C SER A 40 8.92 9.07 14.12
N VAL A 41 7.73 8.73 14.64
CA VAL A 41 7.13 7.40 14.47
C VAL A 41 6.99 6.99 13.00
N GLU A 42 6.77 7.97 12.12
CA GLU A 42 6.65 7.79 10.67
C GLU A 42 8.01 7.73 9.92
N TYR A 43 9.15 7.78 10.62
CA TYR A 43 10.45 7.79 9.96
C TYR A 43 10.79 6.42 9.35
N HIS A 44 11.17 6.42 8.07
CA HIS A 44 11.69 5.28 7.34
C HIS A 44 13.13 5.61 6.87
N PRO A 45 14.16 4.85 7.27
CA PRO A 45 15.56 5.16 6.94
C PRO A 45 15.79 5.21 5.43
N ASP A 46 15.17 4.29 4.68
CA ASP A 46 15.26 4.24 3.22
C ASP A 46 14.15 5.02 2.50
N ALA A 47 13.48 5.98 3.14
CA ALA A 47 12.40 6.75 2.52
C ALA A 47 12.77 7.30 1.13
N ALA A 48 13.99 7.82 0.97
CA ALA A 48 14.45 8.38 -0.30
C ALA A 48 14.52 7.35 -1.44
N ARG A 49 14.75 6.06 -1.14
CA ARG A 49 14.76 4.99 -2.15
C ARG A 49 13.39 4.82 -2.80
N TRP A 50 12.33 5.00 -2.03
CA TRP A 50 10.95 4.83 -2.50
C TRP A 50 10.43 6.01 -3.34
N ASP A 51 11.23 7.08 -3.52
CA ASP A 51 10.98 8.11 -4.52
C ASP A 51 11.45 7.72 -5.94
N ASP A 52 11.98 6.50 -6.11
CA ASP A 52 12.33 5.89 -7.40
C ASP A 52 11.30 4.81 -7.79
N PRO A 53 10.63 4.91 -8.97
CA PRO A 53 9.70 3.88 -9.42
C PRO A 53 10.32 2.48 -9.55
N ILE A 54 11.63 2.39 -9.83
CA ILE A 54 12.34 1.11 -9.94
C ILE A 54 12.31 0.35 -8.62
N ALA A 55 12.31 1.05 -7.47
CA ALA A 55 12.20 0.41 -6.17
C ALA A 55 10.84 -0.27 -5.97
N HIS A 56 9.75 0.35 -6.45
CA HIS A 56 8.40 -0.22 -6.39
C HIS A 56 8.26 -1.43 -7.32
N ILE A 57 8.82 -1.36 -8.54
CA ILE A 57 8.84 -2.48 -9.49
C ILE A 57 9.65 -3.65 -8.92
N ALA A 58 10.82 -3.37 -8.34
CA ALA A 58 11.66 -4.39 -7.71
C ALA A 58 10.96 -5.06 -6.52
N LEU A 59 10.18 -4.30 -5.74
CA LEU A 59 9.35 -4.83 -4.66
C LEU A 59 8.26 -5.78 -5.20
N MET A 60 7.55 -5.41 -6.27
CA MET A 60 6.58 -6.32 -6.92
C MET A 60 7.25 -7.61 -7.39
N SER A 61 8.39 -7.51 -8.06
CA SER A 61 9.13 -8.68 -8.54
C SER A 61 9.67 -9.55 -7.40
N HIS A 62 10.04 -8.95 -6.27
CA HIS A 62 10.39 -9.71 -5.07
C HIS A 62 9.18 -10.45 -4.51
N MET A 63 8.04 -9.76 -4.36
CA MET A 63 6.83 -10.40 -3.84
C MET A 63 6.35 -11.54 -4.74
N GLU A 64 6.42 -11.38 -6.06
CA GLU A 64 6.06 -12.44 -7.01
C GLU A 64 6.93 -13.70 -6.89
N ARG A 65 8.19 -13.57 -6.45
CA ARG A 65 9.09 -14.72 -6.27
C ARG A 65 8.91 -15.44 -4.94
N GLU A 66 8.59 -14.68 -3.88
CA GLU A 66 8.64 -15.19 -2.51
C GLU A 66 7.26 -15.56 -1.93
N TYR A 67 6.18 -15.05 -2.53
CA TYR A 67 4.81 -15.21 -2.02
C TYR A 67 3.88 -15.74 -3.11
N ASP A 68 2.90 -16.55 -2.69
CA ASP A 68 1.88 -17.12 -3.56
C ASP A 68 0.87 -16.05 -4.04
N GLY A 69 0.75 -14.95 -3.28
CA GLY A 69 -0.07 -13.79 -3.62
C GLY A 69 0.28 -12.59 -2.75
N TRP A 70 0.00 -11.40 -3.27
CA TRP A 70 0.43 -10.17 -2.61
C TRP A 70 -0.48 -8.99 -2.92
N ALA A 71 -0.44 -7.99 -2.05
CA ALA A 71 -1.08 -6.70 -2.26
C ALA A 71 -0.11 -5.54 -2.06
N LEU A 72 -0.17 -4.54 -2.94
CA LEU A 72 0.64 -3.32 -2.88
C LEU A 72 -0.26 -2.08 -2.86
N ALA A 73 -0.23 -1.33 -1.78
CA ALA A 73 -0.84 0.00 -1.73
C ALA A 73 0.00 1.01 -2.52
N ALA A 74 -0.68 1.89 -3.26
CA ALA A 74 -0.04 2.89 -4.10
C ALA A 74 -0.86 4.19 -4.14
N SER A 75 -0.16 5.31 -4.31
CA SER A 75 -0.82 6.59 -4.57
C SER A 75 -1.20 6.74 -6.04
N SER A 76 -2.18 7.60 -6.34
CA SER A 76 -2.54 7.97 -7.72
C SER A 76 -1.36 8.52 -8.54
N LYS A 77 -0.35 9.09 -7.87
CA LYS A 77 0.87 9.61 -8.51
C LYS A 77 1.89 8.53 -8.84
N THR A 78 1.82 7.40 -8.14
CA THR A 78 2.68 6.24 -8.35
C THR A 78 2.22 5.41 -9.54
N LEU A 79 0.96 5.53 -9.96
CA LEU A 79 0.31 4.57 -10.86
C LEU A 79 0.99 4.46 -12.23
N ALA A 80 1.18 5.59 -12.92
CA ALA A 80 1.70 5.60 -14.29
C ALA A 80 3.03 4.84 -14.46
N PRO A 81 4.05 5.03 -13.60
CA PRO A 81 5.32 4.33 -13.79
C PRO A 81 5.33 2.85 -13.36
N ILE A 82 4.34 2.35 -12.61
CA ILE A 82 4.37 0.96 -12.09
C ILE A 82 3.26 0.04 -12.65
N ILE A 83 2.21 0.59 -13.26
CA ILE A 83 1.04 -0.19 -13.70
C ILE A 83 1.40 -1.28 -14.71
N GLY A 84 2.36 -1.03 -15.61
CA GLY A 84 2.81 -2.04 -16.57
C GLY A 84 3.52 -3.23 -15.91
N ALA A 85 4.29 -2.99 -14.84
CA ALA A 85 4.89 -4.07 -14.07
C ALA A 85 3.85 -4.88 -13.31
N ALA A 86 2.84 -4.22 -12.72
CA ALA A 86 1.74 -4.90 -12.06
C ALA A 86 0.95 -5.79 -13.03
N ASP A 87 0.66 -5.31 -14.25
CA ASP A 87 -0.03 -6.07 -15.30
C ASP A 87 0.77 -7.30 -15.74
N LEU A 88 2.09 -7.19 -15.89
CA LEU A 88 2.96 -8.32 -16.23
C LEU A 88 2.93 -9.44 -15.17
N HIS A 89 2.69 -9.10 -13.91
CA HIS A 89 2.51 -10.07 -12.83
C HIS A 89 1.07 -10.59 -12.72
N GLY A 90 0.14 -10.13 -13.57
CA GLY A 90 -1.27 -10.48 -13.50
C GLY A 90 -1.99 -9.88 -12.29
N ALA A 91 -1.44 -8.82 -11.69
CA ALA A 91 -2.06 -8.12 -10.58
C ALA A 91 -3.24 -7.28 -11.07
N ARG A 92 -4.33 -7.29 -10.30
CA ARG A 92 -5.51 -6.46 -10.55
C ARG A 92 -5.39 -5.13 -9.83
N LEU A 93 -5.89 -4.07 -10.44
CA LEU A 93 -6.03 -2.78 -9.77
C LEU A 93 -7.37 -2.74 -9.03
N ALA A 94 -7.30 -2.48 -7.74
CA ALA A 94 -8.42 -2.21 -6.86
C ALA A 94 -8.31 -0.78 -6.30
N VAL A 95 -9.42 -0.22 -5.82
CA VAL A 95 -9.51 1.17 -5.39
C VAL A 95 -10.09 1.27 -3.99
N TRP A 96 -9.32 1.86 -3.08
CA TRP A 96 -9.88 2.34 -1.82
C TRP A 96 -10.35 3.79 -1.99
N GLN A 97 -11.67 3.99 -2.04
CA GLN A 97 -12.27 5.33 -1.96
C GLN A 97 -12.28 5.81 -0.50
N VAL A 98 -11.55 6.90 -0.26
CA VAL A 98 -11.43 7.56 1.04
C VAL A 98 -12.59 8.53 1.24
N THR A 99 -13.42 8.30 2.26
CA THR A 99 -14.65 9.08 2.49
C THR A 99 -14.44 10.36 3.32
N ASN A 100 -13.32 10.49 4.00
CA ASN A 100 -12.94 11.64 4.83
C ASN A 100 -11.59 12.25 4.39
N ALA A 101 -11.30 12.22 3.09
CA ALA A 101 -10.05 12.76 2.55
C ALA A 101 -9.86 14.22 3.00
N ILE A 102 -8.71 14.51 3.63
CA ILE A 102 -8.38 15.84 4.13
C ILE A 102 -8.34 16.81 2.95
N PRO A 103 -9.08 17.93 2.98
CA PRO A 103 -9.00 18.94 1.94
C PRO A 103 -7.57 19.45 1.76
N ASP A 104 -7.11 19.52 0.51
CA ASP A 104 -5.88 20.20 0.13
C ASP A 104 -6.18 21.44 -0.72
N GLY A 105 -5.15 22.22 -1.03
CA GLY A 105 -5.29 23.40 -1.89
C GLY A 105 -5.48 23.09 -3.38
N ALA A 106 -5.65 21.81 -3.76
CA ALA A 106 -5.77 21.43 -5.16
C ALA A 106 -7.21 21.64 -5.67
N ARG A 107 -7.34 22.07 -6.94
CA ARG A 107 -8.65 22.20 -7.60
C ARG A 107 -9.36 20.86 -7.78
N VAL A 108 -8.60 19.79 -8.01
CA VAL A 108 -9.09 18.41 -8.11
C VAL A 108 -8.45 17.62 -6.98
N ARG A 109 -9.29 17.05 -6.12
CA ARG A 109 -8.84 16.32 -4.92
C ARG A 109 -8.71 14.82 -5.23
N SER A 110 -7.63 14.21 -4.73
CA SER A 110 -7.51 12.75 -4.72
C SER A 110 -8.26 12.21 -3.50
N THR A 111 -9.36 11.50 -3.73
CA THR A 111 -10.18 10.89 -2.67
C THR A 111 -10.12 9.37 -2.73
N TRP A 112 -9.00 8.84 -3.21
CA TRP A 112 -8.80 7.41 -3.37
C TRP A 112 -7.31 7.05 -3.36
N GLU A 113 -7.05 5.78 -3.03
CA GLU A 113 -5.74 5.11 -3.12
C GLU A 113 -5.86 3.86 -4.00
N ALA A 114 -4.81 3.56 -4.76
CA ALA A 114 -4.70 2.34 -5.55
C ALA A 114 -4.26 1.19 -4.65
N VAL A 115 -4.74 -0.02 -4.94
CA VAL A 115 -4.21 -1.26 -4.39
C VAL A 115 -4.04 -2.24 -5.54
N PHE A 116 -2.80 -2.64 -5.83
CA PHE A 116 -2.54 -3.74 -6.76
C PHE A 116 -2.64 -5.05 -6.01
N VAL A 117 -3.36 -6.04 -6.56
CA VAL A 117 -3.61 -7.32 -5.91
C VAL A 117 -3.30 -8.46 -6.86
N ARG A 118 -2.29 -9.26 -6.51
CA ARG A 118 -2.00 -10.54 -7.16
C ARG A 118 -2.64 -11.65 -6.33
N VAL A 119 -3.81 -12.12 -6.77
CA VAL A 119 -4.54 -13.22 -6.13
C VAL A 119 -3.78 -14.54 -6.37
N PRO A 120 -3.57 -15.39 -5.34
CA PRO A 120 -2.97 -16.70 -5.54
C PRO A 120 -3.70 -17.55 -6.58
N ASP A 121 -2.97 -18.30 -7.41
CA ASP A 121 -3.57 -19.05 -8.51
C ASP A 121 -4.57 -20.12 -8.04
N GLY A 122 -4.35 -20.70 -6.86
CA GLY A 122 -5.27 -21.65 -6.23
C GLY A 122 -6.51 -21.03 -5.55
N ARG A 123 -6.61 -19.70 -5.47
CA ARG A 123 -7.68 -18.97 -4.74
C ARG A 123 -8.63 -18.18 -5.65
N ARG A 124 -8.59 -18.42 -6.97
CA ARG A 124 -9.52 -17.76 -7.91
C ARG A 124 -10.97 -18.11 -7.56
N ALA A 125 -11.91 -17.17 -7.75
CA ALA A 125 -13.30 -17.27 -7.27
C ALA A 125 -14.04 -18.58 -7.65
N ALA A 126 -13.72 -19.18 -8.80
CA ALA A 126 -14.26 -20.48 -9.21
C ALA A 126 -13.88 -21.64 -8.27
N ILE A 127 -12.85 -21.45 -7.44
CA ILE A 127 -12.27 -22.41 -6.51
C ILE A 127 -12.56 -21.98 -5.06
N ALA A 128 -12.45 -20.68 -4.75
CA ALA A 128 -12.63 -20.15 -3.38
C ALA A 128 -14.09 -19.85 -2.98
N GLY A 129 -15.03 -19.77 -3.94
CA GLY A 129 -16.46 -19.56 -3.67
C GLY A 129 -16.84 -18.15 -3.20
N MET A 130 -15.91 -17.19 -3.18
CA MET A 130 -16.14 -15.80 -2.79
C MET A 130 -15.77 -14.83 -3.91
N THR A 131 -16.63 -13.84 -4.14
CA THR A 131 -16.36 -12.70 -5.01
C THR A 131 -16.22 -11.46 -4.15
N VAL A 132 -15.12 -10.72 -4.33
CA VAL A 132 -14.83 -9.50 -3.57
C VAL A 132 -14.82 -8.32 -4.55
N PRO A 133 -15.61 -7.27 -4.30
CA PRO A 133 -15.54 -6.05 -5.12
C PRO A 133 -14.14 -5.45 -5.09
N ASP A 134 -13.66 -4.97 -6.23
CA ASP A 134 -12.38 -4.27 -6.38
C ASP A 134 -12.45 -2.81 -5.92
N VAL A 135 -13.53 -2.41 -5.22
CA VAL A 135 -13.69 -1.09 -4.64
C VAL A 135 -14.10 -1.19 -3.17
N LEU A 136 -13.33 -0.54 -2.29
CA LEU A 136 -13.68 -0.32 -0.89
C LEU A 136 -14.05 1.15 -0.66
N ARG A 137 -15.12 1.40 0.10
CA ARG A 137 -15.46 2.73 0.63
C ARG A 137 -15.22 2.76 2.13
N ALA A 138 -14.19 3.47 2.58
CA ALA A 138 -13.87 3.56 4.02
C ALA A 138 -13.15 4.87 4.35
N PRO A 139 -13.31 5.41 5.58
CA PRO A 139 -12.55 6.58 6.03
C PRO A 139 -11.12 6.19 6.42
N HIS A 140 -10.19 7.14 6.35
CA HIS A 140 -8.95 7.05 7.13
C HIS A 140 -9.28 6.96 8.62
N PRO A 141 -8.52 6.16 9.40
CA PRO A 141 -8.59 6.15 10.85
C PRO A 141 -8.28 7.52 11.42
N MET A 142 -9.02 7.93 12.45
CA MET A 142 -8.64 9.06 13.31
C MET A 142 -7.60 8.61 14.35
N ALA A 143 -6.56 7.92 13.90
CA ALA A 143 -5.44 7.46 14.72
C ALA A 143 -4.24 8.39 14.47
N GLY A 144 -3.46 8.71 15.52
CA GLY A 144 -2.39 9.71 15.49
C GLY A 144 -1.16 9.40 14.61
N PHE A 145 -1.25 8.43 13.70
CA PHE A 145 -0.19 8.04 12.77
C PHE A 145 -0.66 8.24 11.33
N VAL A 146 0.01 9.14 10.59
CA VAL A 146 -0.33 9.46 9.21
C VAL A 146 -0.06 8.24 8.32
N GLY A 147 -1.05 7.84 7.53
CA GLY A 147 -0.96 6.70 6.63
C GLY A 147 -1.52 5.39 7.19
N THR A 148 -2.00 5.37 8.43
CA THR A 148 -2.66 4.18 9.00
C THR A 148 -3.83 3.72 8.11
N LYS A 149 -3.83 2.44 7.71
CA LYS A 149 -4.96 1.83 7.00
C LYS A 149 -6.08 1.48 7.98
N PRO A 150 -7.36 1.67 7.62
CA PRO A 150 -8.45 1.22 8.48
C PRO A 150 -8.52 -0.30 8.52
N PRO A 151 -8.99 -0.92 9.62
CA PRO A 151 -9.14 -2.37 9.68
C PRO A 151 -10.00 -2.96 8.55
N ALA A 152 -10.97 -2.18 8.04
CA ALA A 152 -11.77 -2.57 6.89
C ALA A 152 -10.95 -2.71 5.59
N TRP A 153 -9.90 -1.90 5.43
CA TRP A 153 -8.98 -2.01 4.30
C TRP A 153 -8.19 -3.30 4.35
N THR A 154 -7.64 -3.64 5.52
CA THR A 154 -6.89 -4.89 5.67
C THR A 154 -7.78 -6.10 5.43
N ARG A 155 -8.99 -6.16 6.02
CA ARG A 155 -9.92 -7.26 5.78
C ARG A 155 -10.29 -7.40 4.31
N TRP A 156 -10.57 -6.30 3.65
CA TRP A 156 -10.86 -6.29 2.21
C TRP A 156 -9.71 -6.85 1.37
N VAL A 157 -8.46 -6.51 1.70
CA VAL A 157 -7.27 -7.07 1.03
C VAL A 157 -7.15 -8.57 1.30
N LEU A 158 -7.35 -9.00 2.55
CA LEU A 158 -7.30 -10.42 2.93
C LEU A 158 -8.41 -11.23 2.23
N ASP A 159 -9.61 -10.68 2.11
CA ASP A 159 -10.72 -11.28 1.38
C ASP A 159 -10.35 -11.46 -0.11
N MET A 160 -9.75 -10.43 -0.74
CA MET A 160 -9.31 -10.53 -2.15
C MET A 160 -8.21 -11.57 -2.36
N LEU A 161 -7.29 -11.72 -1.39
CA LEU A 161 -6.25 -12.76 -1.42
C LEU A 161 -6.80 -14.14 -1.05
N GLY A 162 -8.02 -14.21 -0.52
CA GLY A 162 -8.62 -15.44 0.00
C GLY A 162 -7.85 -15.99 1.20
N PHE A 163 -7.33 -15.13 2.08
CA PHE A 163 -6.52 -15.52 3.24
C PHE A 163 -7.32 -16.38 4.24
N ASP A 164 -6.70 -17.48 4.67
CA ASP A 164 -7.18 -18.32 5.76
C ASP A 164 -6.15 -18.32 6.92
N PRO A 165 -6.49 -17.76 8.10
CA PRO A 165 -5.55 -17.64 9.21
C PRO A 165 -5.11 -18.98 9.81
N HIS A 166 -5.76 -20.10 9.48
CA HIS A 166 -5.37 -21.43 9.94
C HIS A 166 -4.43 -22.15 8.97
N LEU A 167 -4.34 -21.71 7.71
CA LEU A 167 -3.60 -22.38 6.64
C LEU A 167 -2.53 -21.52 5.98
N ASP A 168 -2.62 -20.20 6.13
CA ASP A 168 -1.79 -19.25 5.43
C ASP A 168 -0.92 -18.43 6.40
N GLU A 169 0.28 -18.11 5.92
CA GLU A 169 1.17 -17.14 6.53
C GLU A 169 0.96 -15.79 5.85
N LEU A 170 0.87 -14.73 6.64
CA LEU A 170 0.76 -13.36 6.16
C LEU A 170 1.95 -12.55 6.66
N GLU A 171 2.65 -11.87 5.77
CA GLU A 171 3.74 -10.96 6.10
C GLU A 171 3.38 -9.51 5.75
N ASP A 172 3.54 -8.60 6.70
CA ASP A 172 3.47 -7.15 6.47
C ASP A 172 4.89 -6.63 6.25
N LEU A 173 5.21 -6.29 5.00
CA LEU A 173 6.56 -5.85 4.61
C LEU A 173 6.86 -4.42 5.08
N PHE A 174 5.85 -3.66 5.50
CA PHE A 174 5.97 -2.28 5.96
C PHE A 174 5.16 -2.08 7.25
N PRO A 175 5.57 -2.71 8.36
CA PRO A 175 4.73 -2.86 9.56
C PRO A 175 4.29 -1.55 10.19
N GLY A 176 4.97 -0.42 9.94
CA GLY A 176 4.49 0.93 10.28
C GLY A 176 3.80 1.03 11.64
N SER A 177 2.50 1.34 11.64
CA SER A 177 1.65 1.45 12.84
C SER A 177 1.12 0.12 13.41
N GLY A 178 1.43 -1.01 12.79
CA GLY A 178 0.96 -2.35 13.15
C GLY A 178 -0.49 -2.65 12.78
N SER A 179 -1.15 -1.77 12.02
CA SER A 179 -2.59 -1.87 11.74
C SER A 179 -2.96 -3.13 10.96
N VAL A 180 -2.09 -3.59 10.06
CA VAL A 180 -2.32 -4.80 9.25
C VAL A 180 -2.28 -6.03 10.15
N SER A 181 -1.21 -6.20 10.93
CA SER A 181 -1.06 -7.35 11.85
C SER A 181 -2.21 -7.42 12.85
N HIS A 182 -2.59 -6.28 13.45
CA HIS A 182 -3.71 -6.21 14.39
C HIS A 182 -5.04 -6.61 13.74
N ALA A 183 -5.31 -6.14 12.52
CA ALA A 183 -6.55 -6.45 11.82
C ALA A 183 -6.61 -7.90 11.29
N ALA A 184 -5.46 -8.49 10.97
CA ALA A 184 -5.34 -9.89 10.55
C ALA A 184 -5.48 -10.87 11.74
N GLY A 185 -5.38 -10.40 12.98
CA GLY A 185 -5.39 -11.26 14.17
C GLY A 185 -4.12 -12.10 14.34
N VAL A 186 -3.04 -11.72 13.63
CA VAL A 186 -1.74 -12.40 13.66
C VAL A 186 -0.82 -11.62 14.59
N LEU A 187 -0.43 -12.23 15.71
CA LEU A 187 0.64 -11.72 16.58
C LEU A 187 1.96 -12.33 16.09
N PHE A 188 2.95 -11.50 15.79
CA PHE A 188 4.33 -11.93 15.52
C PHE A 188 5.14 -12.01 16.82
#